data_AF-A0A656GIU3-F1
#
_entry.id   AF-A0A656GIU3-F1
#
_cell.length_a   1.000
_cell.length_b   1.000
_cell.length_c   1.000
_cell.angle_alpha   90.00
_cell.angle_beta   90.00
_cell.angle_gamma   90.00
#
_symmetry.space_group_name_H-M   'P 1'
#
loop_
_entity.id
_entity.type
_entity.pdbx_description
1 polymer ?
#
loop_
_entity_poly.entity_id
_entity_poly.type
_entity_poly.pdbx_seq_one_letter_code
_entity_poly.pdbx_strand_id
1 'polypeptide(L)'
;MNPMFYNVMQALPLSGDLKADEAIKTAELFSTMSSANDKHVTRAPGLILTKEQIINLKKYELAGLALPVELEDVIVYLGYSKGAGAGLEPEDFLKSFNLIHRHARRWSPLRTDLLGIGSKLKVFAGKMLVYGQSMEEINGDVRAGKIVDHHQIKTLEDVTRLSLELGKDFPGIELDENDKEITQEIGSHLTDILDLIAANLADAQTIKKELDQFGLDLSLHVGP
;
A
#
# COMPACT_ATOMS: atom_id res chain seq x y z
N MET A 1 32.09 17.93 -11.85
CA MET A 1 31.64 16.89 -12.79
C MET A 1 30.36 16.30 -12.20
N ASN A 2 29.26 16.46 -12.93
CA ASN A 2 27.88 16.34 -12.47
C ASN A 2 27.44 14.86 -12.39
N PRO A 3 26.87 14.35 -11.28
CA PRO A 3 26.11 13.11 -11.34
C PRO A 3 24.69 13.42 -11.79
N MET A 4 24.34 12.83 -12.93
CA MET A 4 23.06 12.93 -13.63
C MET A 4 21.88 12.63 -12.69
N PHE A 5 21.06 13.65 -12.49
CA PHE A 5 19.69 13.52 -12.02
C PHE A 5 18.89 12.64 -12.99
N TYR A 6 18.05 11.81 -12.39
CA TYR A 6 17.10 10.91 -13.02
C TYR A 6 16.36 11.58 -14.18
N ASN A 7 16.57 11.04 -15.39
CA ASN A 7 15.69 11.28 -16.51
C ASN A 7 14.41 10.49 -16.27
N VAL A 8 13.44 11.11 -15.58
CA VAL A 8 12.06 10.63 -15.58
C VAL A 8 11.58 10.79 -17.01
N MET A 9 11.54 9.68 -17.75
CA MET A 9 11.06 9.61 -19.11
C MET A 9 9.77 10.43 -19.25
N GLN A 10 9.78 11.31 -20.26
CA GLN A 10 8.60 11.92 -20.85
C GLN A 10 7.67 10.81 -21.37
N ALA A 11 6.89 10.22 -20.48
CA ALA A 11 5.78 9.35 -20.85
C ALA A 11 4.56 10.23 -21.11
N LEU A 12 3.99 10.09 -22.31
CA LEU A 12 2.76 10.74 -22.75
C LEU A 12 1.67 10.60 -21.67
N PRO A 13 0.82 11.62 -21.47
CA PRO A 13 -0.25 11.55 -20.48
C PRO A 13 -1.18 10.36 -20.78
N LEU A 14 -1.43 9.54 -19.75
CA LEU A 14 -2.30 8.36 -19.78
C LEU A 14 -3.78 8.79 -19.83
N SER A 15 -4.08 10.01 -19.39
CA SER A 15 -5.41 10.64 -19.45
C SER A 15 -5.30 12.15 -19.65
N GLY A 16 -6.42 12.83 -19.90
CA GLY A 16 -6.45 14.30 -19.99
C GLY A 16 -6.27 15.03 -18.64
N ASP A 17 -6.14 14.30 -17.52
CA ASP A 17 -6.00 14.86 -16.18
C ASP A 17 -4.61 14.55 -15.59
N LEU A 18 -3.77 15.59 -15.52
CA LEU A 18 -2.41 15.52 -15.01
C LEU A 18 -2.33 15.03 -13.55
N LYS A 19 -3.31 15.36 -12.70
CA LYS A 19 -3.33 14.93 -11.29
C LYS A 19 -3.67 13.45 -11.19
N ALA A 20 -4.57 12.97 -12.04
CA ALA A 20 -4.89 11.55 -12.12
C ALA A 20 -3.69 10.74 -12.61
N ASP A 21 -2.96 11.25 -13.60
CA ASP A 21 -1.77 10.61 -14.14
C ASP A 21 -0.62 10.54 -13.13
N GLU A 22 -0.38 11.61 -12.35
CA GLU A 22 0.61 11.59 -11.27
C GLU A 22 0.21 10.65 -10.13
N ALA A 23 -1.08 10.59 -9.76
CA ALA A 23 -1.55 9.65 -8.75
C ALA A 23 -1.36 8.19 -9.17
N ILE A 24 -1.55 7.89 -10.47
CA ILE A 24 -1.27 6.56 -11.04
C ILE A 24 0.22 6.24 -10.96
N LYS A 25 1.09 7.16 -11.40
CA LYS A 25 2.55 6.97 -11.33
C LYS A 25 3.06 6.79 -9.90
N THR A 26 2.53 7.56 -8.95
CA THR A 26 2.88 7.43 -7.53
C THR A 26 2.41 6.09 -6.96
N ALA A 27 1.24 5.61 -7.35
CA ALA A 27 0.78 4.26 -7.00
C ALA A 27 1.67 3.16 -7.60
N GLU A 28 2.14 3.31 -8.84
CA GLU A 28 3.10 2.39 -9.48
C GLU A 28 4.45 2.39 -8.77
N LEU A 29 4.95 3.56 -8.35
CA LEU A 29 6.16 3.69 -7.56
C LEU A 29 6.02 2.95 -6.22
N PHE A 30 4.92 3.15 -5.49
CA PHE A 30 4.66 2.43 -4.25
C PHE A 30 4.56 0.92 -4.45
N SER A 31 3.93 0.47 -5.54
CA SER A 31 3.88 -0.95 -5.91
C SER A 31 5.29 -1.51 -6.17
N THR A 32 6.13 -0.77 -6.88
CA THR A 32 7.53 -1.16 -7.19
C THR A 32 8.39 -1.20 -5.93
N MET A 33 8.25 -0.22 -5.04
CA MET A 33 8.90 -0.24 -3.73
C MET A 33 8.42 -1.40 -2.86
N SER A 34 7.16 -1.82 -3.02
CA SER A 34 6.61 -2.97 -2.32
C SER A 34 7.13 -4.32 -2.82
N SER A 35 7.66 -4.38 -4.04
CA SER A 35 8.25 -5.61 -4.57
C SER A 35 9.67 -5.87 -4.10
N ALA A 36 10.26 -4.96 -3.32
CA ALA A 36 11.66 -5.02 -2.86
C ALA A 36 12.70 -5.25 -3.99
N ASN A 37 12.37 -4.88 -5.23
CA ASN A 37 13.30 -5.00 -6.37
C ASN A 37 14.32 -3.86 -6.45
N ASP A 38 14.20 -2.85 -5.58
CA ASP A 38 15.12 -1.71 -5.52
C ASP A 38 16.26 -2.00 -4.53
N LYS A 39 17.49 -1.66 -4.91
CA LYS A 39 18.72 -1.88 -4.13
C LYS A 39 18.74 -1.13 -2.79
N HIS A 40 17.89 -0.12 -2.62
CA HIS A 40 17.75 0.65 -1.38
C HIS A 40 16.65 0.15 -0.44
N VAL A 41 15.91 -0.90 -0.81
CA VAL A 41 14.84 -1.46 0.02
C VAL A 41 15.37 -2.63 0.85
N THR A 42 15.45 -2.45 2.17
CA THR A 42 15.91 -3.48 3.12
C THR A 42 14.80 -4.37 3.67
N ARG A 43 13.52 -4.02 3.41
CA ARG A 43 12.36 -4.80 3.85
C ARG A 43 12.11 -5.99 2.92
N ALA A 44 11.57 -7.08 3.47
CA ALA A 44 11.13 -8.21 2.66
C ALA A 44 10.05 -7.77 1.66
N PRO A 45 10.01 -8.35 0.45
CA PRO A 45 8.96 -8.08 -0.53
C PRO A 45 7.58 -8.29 0.10
N GLY A 46 6.67 -7.35 -0.13
CA GLY A 46 5.26 -7.51 0.19
C GLY A 46 4.63 -8.60 -0.68
N LEU A 47 3.43 -9.05 -0.33
CA LEU A 47 2.72 -10.02 -1.16
C LEU A 47 2.37 -9.39 -2.52
N ILE A 48 2.94 -9.95 -3.59
CA ILE A 48 2.59 -9.62 -4.97
C ILE A 48 2.01 -10.86 -5.61
N LEU A 49 0.72 -10.80 -5.93
CA LEU A 49 0.03 -11.87 -6.64
C LEU A 49 0.08 -11.61 -8.14
N THR A 50 0.57 -12.58 -8.90
CA THR A 50 0.49 -12.56 -10.36
C THR A 50 -0.92 -12.86 -10.83
N LYS A 51 -1.24 -12.46 -12.06
CA LYS A 51 -2.51 -12.78 -12.71
C LYS A 51 -2.79 -14.29 -12.70
N GLU A 52 -1.77 -15.09 -12.95
CA GLU A 52 -1.88 -16.55 -12.96
C GLU A 52 -2.22 -17.10 -11.57
N GLN A 53 -1.58 -16.60 -10.51
CA GLN A 53 -1.88 -16.98 -9.13
C GLN A 53 -3.34 -16.66 -8.77
N ILE A 54 -3.85 -15.49 -9.16
CA ILE A 54 -5.25 -15.12 -8.95
C ILE A 54 -6.20 -16.06 -9.69
N ILE A 55 -5.89 -16.42 -10.94
CA ILE A 55 -6.68 -17.38 -11.73
C ILE A 55 -6.69 -18.74 -11.05
N ASN A 56 -5.54 -19.22 -10.57
CA ASN A 56 -5.43 -20.52 -9.92
C ASN A 56 -6.20 -20.55 -8.59
N LEU A 57 -6.13 -19.48 -7.79
CA LEU A 57 -6.95 -19.33 -6.58
C LEU A 57 -8.44 -19.33 -6.91
N LYS A 58 -8.85 -18.69 -8.02
CA LYS A 58 -10.25 -18.71 -8.45
C LYS A 58 -10.72 -20.09 -8.89
N LYS A 59 -9.87 -20.84 -9.61
CA LYS A 59 -10.16 -22.24 -9.99
C LYS A 59 -10.30 -23.13 -8.75
N TYR A 60 -9.38 -22.99 -7.79
CA TYR A 60 -9.44 -23.69 -6.51
C TYR A 60 -10.74 -23.37 -5.76
N GLU A 61 -11.11 -22.09 -5.65
CA GLU A 61 -12.35 -21.68 -5.00
C GLU A 61 -13.57 -22.35 -5.65
N LEU A 62 -13.69 -22.27 -6.98
CA LEU A 62 -14.81 -22.86 -7.70
C LEU A 62 -14.89 -24.37 -7.51
N ALA A 63 -13.76 -25.07 -7.60
CA ALA A 63 -13.70 -26.51 -7.39
C ALA A 63 -14.08 -26.90 -5.95
N GLY A 64 -13.54 -26.19 -4.95
CA GLY A 64 -13.84 -26.47 -3.55
C GLY A 64 -15.29 -26.19 -3.18
N LEU A 65 -15.90 -25.14 -3.74
CA LEU A 65 -17.31 -24.83 -3.53
C LEU A 65 -18.26 -25.80 -4.23
N ALA A 66 -17.81 -26.47 -5.29
CA ALA A 66 -18.59 -27.46 -6.01
C ALA A 66 -18.61 -28.85 -5.33
N LEU A 67 -17.75 -29.08 -4.33
CA LEU A 67 -17.73 -30.34 -3.61
C LEU A 67 -19.01 -30.52 -2.77
N PRO A 68 -19.61 -31.73 -2.78
CA PRO A 68 -20.78 -32.02 -1.97
C PRO A 68 -20.44 -32.00 -0.47
N VAL A 69 -21.36 -31.48 0.32
CA VAL A 69 -21.21 -31.29 1.78
C VAL A 69 -22.18 -32.13 2.60
N GLU A 70 -23.06 -32.87 1.93
CA GLU A 70 -24.00 -33.83 2.53
C GLU A 70 -23.60 -35.26 2.12
N LEU A 71 -23.83 -36.24 3.00
CA LEU A 71 -23.35 -37.61 2.81
C LEU A 71 -23.96 -38.27 1.58
N GLU A 72 -25.26 -38.06 1.35
CA GLU A 72 -25.99 -38.61 0.21
C GLU A 72 -25.42 -38.11 -1.11
N ASP A 73 -25.11 -36.81 -1.19
CA ASP A 73 -24.50 -36.20 -2.38
C ASP A 73 -23.07 -36.69 -2.59
N VAL A 74 -22.32 -36.95 -1.51
CA VAL A 74 -21.00 -37.59 -1.59
C VAL A 74 -21.11 -39.00 -2.14
N ILE A 75 -22.07 -39.81 -1.69
CA ILE A 75 -22.31 -41.16 -2.20
C ILE A 75 -22.65 -41.12 -3.70
N VAL A 76 -23.50 -40.19 -4.12
CA VAL A 76 -23.83 -39.99 -5.54
C VAL A 76 -22.60 -39.56 -6.34
N TYR A 77 -21.80 -38.64 -5.81
CA TYR A 77 -20.57 -38.15 -6.43
C TYR A 77 -19.52 -39.25 -6.60
N LEU A 78 -19.36 -40.11 -5.59
CA LEU A 78 -18.40 -41.21 -5.58
C LEU A 78 -18.89 -42.43 -6.39
N GLY A 79 -20.20 -42.61 -6.53
CA GLY A 79 -20.81 -43.74 -7.22
C GLY A 79 -20.83 -45.04 -6.40
N TYR A 80 -20.53 -44.97 -5.10
CA TYR A 80 -20.61 -46.10 -4.17
C TYR A 80 -20.95 -45.63 -2.76
N SER A 81 -21.50 -46.54 -1.96
CA SER A 81 -21.93 -46.27 -0.58
C SER A 81 -21.10 -46.97 0.49
N LYS A 82 -20.30 -47.98 0.13
CA LYS A 82 -19.39 -48.67 1.04
C LYS A 82 -18.38 -49.57 0.32
N GLY A 83 -17.33 -49.98 1.04
CA GLY A 83 -16.49 -51.12 0.65
C GLY A 83 -15.25 -50.74 -0.16
N ALA A 84 -14.88 -49.46 -0.14
CA ALA A 84 -13.64 -48.97 -0.73
C ALA A 84 -12.43 -49.14 0.20
N GLY A 85 -12.66 -49.39 1.49
CA GLY A 85 -11.63 -49.60 2.51
C GLY A 85 -11.42 -48.38 3.39
N ALA A 86 -10.64 -48.55 4.47
CA ALA A 86 -10.43 -47.50 5.46
C ALA A 86 -9.84 -46.22 4.85
N GLY A 87 -10.43 -45.05 5.16
CA GLY A 87 -10.01 -43.75 4.61
C GLY A 87 -10.58 -43.45 3.23
N LEU A 88 -11.26 -44.41 2.60
CA LEU A 88 -11.94 -44.25 1.31
C LEU A 88 -13.45 -44.45 1.43
N GLU A 89 -14.00 -44.53 2.63
CA GLU A 89 -15.45 -44.58 2.78
C GLU A 89 -16.07 -43.19 2.55
N PRO A 90 -17.32 -43.10 2.06
CA PRO A 90 -17.98 -41.82 1.78
C PRO A 90 -17.93 -40.82 2.95
N GLU A 91 -17.98 -41.30 4.19
CA GLU A 91 -17.88 -40.47 5.40
C GLU A 91 -16.50 -39.83 5.57
N ASP A 92 -15.43 -40.47 5.10
CA ASP A 92 -14.07 -39.92 5.14
C ASP A 92 -13.88 -38.88 4.05
N PHE A 93 -14.44 -39.10 2.86
CA PHE A 93 -14.51 -38.07 1.81
C PHE A 93 -15.33 -36.87 2.25
N LEU A 94 -16.46 -37.09 2.91
CA LEU A 94 -17.31 -36.01 3.43
C LEU A 94 -16.54 -35.08 4.38
N LYS A 95 -15.69 -35.63 5.26
CA LYS A 95 -14.83 -34.81 6.14
C LYS A 95 -13.88 -33.93 5.34
N SER A 96 -13.19 -34.52 4.36
CA SER A 96 -12.24 -33.83 3.49
C SER A 96 -12.93 -32.77 2.62
N PHE A 97 -14.08 -33.09 2.03
CA PHE A 97 -14.85 -32.17 1.21
C PHE A 97 -15.37 -30.99 2.03
N ASN A 98 -15.89 -31.24 3.23
CA ASN A 98 -16.29 -30.16 4.15
C ASN A 98 -15.11 -29.27 4.57
N LEU A 99 -13.91 -29.83 4.72
CA LEU A 99 -12.71 -29.07 5.01
C LEU A 99 -12.34 -28.17 3.83
N ILE A 100 -12.23 -28.73 2.62
CA ILE A 100 -11.91 -28.01 1.38
C ILE A 100 -12.96 -26.94 1.09
N HIS A 101 -14.25 -27.28 1.18
CA HIS A 101 -15.36 -26.37 0.91
C HIS A 101 -15.34 -25.16 1.86
N ARG A 102 -15.18 -25.39 3.18
CA ARG A 102 -15.08 -24.30 4.16
C ARG A 102 -13.85 -23.43 3.92
N HIS A 103 -12.71 -24.02 3.55
CA HIS A 103 -11.51 -23.26 3.24
C HIS A 103 -11.69 -22.41 1.97
N ALA A 104 -12.21 -22.99 0.89
CA ALA A 104 -12.50 -22.30 -0.37
C ALA A 104 -13.43 -21.09 -0.18
N ARG A 105 -14.45 -21.21 0.69
CA ARG A 105 -15.38 -20.10 1.02
C ARG A 105 -14.69 -18.86 1.59
N ARG A 106 -13.50 -18.98 2.18
CA ARG A 106 -12.75 -17.86 2.75
C ARG A 106 -12.06 -16.99 1.69
N TRP A 107 -11.91 -17.48 0.47
CA TRP A 107 -11.21 -16.74 -0.58
C TRP A 107 -12.00 -15.51 -1.05
N SER A 108 -13.31 -15.60 -1.26
CA SER A 108 -14.09 -14.46 -1.77
C SER A 108 -14.03 -13.22 -0.87
N PRO A 109 -14.24 -13.30 0.46
CA PRO A 109 -14.08 -12.14 1.34
C PRO A 109 -12.66 -11.58 1.29
N LEU A 110 -11.65 -12.44 1.43
CA LEU A 110 -10.25 -12.04 1.42
C LEU A 110 -9.83 -11.33 0.12
N ARG A 111 -10.36 -11.79 -1.02
CA ARG A 111 -10.16 -11.14 -2.32
C ARG A 111 -10.78 -9.75 -2.35
N THR A 112 -12.00 -9.58 -1.83
CA THR A 112 -12.67 -8.28 -1.76
C THR A 112 -11.84 -7.30 -0.93
N ASP A 113 -11.35 -7.75 0.22
CA ASP A 113 -10.52 -6.95 1.12
C ASP A 113 -9.18 -6.56 0.48
N LEU A 114 -8.53 -7.49 -0.24
CA LEU A 114 -7.33 -7.22 -1.02
C LEU A 114 -7.54 -6.16 -2.12
N LEU A 115 -8.65 -6.24 -2.86
CA LEU A 115 -9.01 -5.23 -3.87
C LEU A 115 -9.35 -3.88 -3.21
N GLY A 116 -9.95 -3.91 -2.03
CA GLY A 116 -10.22 -2.73 -1.21
C GLY A 116 -8.94 -1.98 -0.84
N ILE A 117 -7.89 -2.68 -0.41
CA ILE A 117 -6.57 -2.07 -0.16
C ILE A 117 -6.04 -1.36 -1.39
N GLY A 118 -6.08 -2.00 -2.57
CA GLY A 118 -5.55 -1.38 -3.79
C GLY A 118 -6.21 -0.02 -4.07
N SER A 119 -7.52 0.08 -3.82
CA SER A 119 -8.27 1.33 -3.94
C SER A 119 -7.86 2.35 -2.86
N LYS A 120 -7.71 1.91 -1.60
CA LYS A 120 -7.24 2.76 -0.49
C LYS A 120 -5.84 3.31 -0.74
N LEU A 121 -4.92 2.50 -1.26
CA LEU A 121 -3.56 2.92 -1.63
C LEU A 121 -3.56 3.95 -2.76
N LYS A 122 -4.46 3.82 -3.74
CA LYS A 122 -4.62 4.85 -4.78
C LYS A 122 -5.11 6.17 -4.22
N VAL A 123 -6.10 6.13 -3.32
CA VAL A 123 -6.58 7.34 -2.62
C VAL A 123 -5.49 7.95 -1.74
N PHE A 124 -4.73 7.11 -1.03
CA PHE A 124 -3.57 7.52 -0.23
C PHE A 124 -2.53 8.25 -1.09
N ALA A 125 -2.14 7.68 -2.24
CA ALA A 125 -1.21 8.30 -3.16
C ALA A 125 -1.71 9.67 -3.66
N GLY A 126 -2.98 9.76 -4.02
CA GLY A 126 -3.60 11.03 -4.41
C GLY A 126 -3.57 12.08 -3.28
N LYS A 127 -3.87 11.67 -2.04
CA LYS A 127 -3.80 12.56 -0.88
C LYS A 127 -2.37 13.04 -0.59
N MET A 128 -1.37 12.16 -0.73
CA MET A 128 0.04 12.55 -0.55
C MET A 128 0.49 13.60 -1.56
N LEU A 129 0.03 13.52 -2.81
CA LEU A 129 0.33 14.54 -3.82
C LEU A 129 -0.30 15.90 -3.46
N VAL A 130 -1.55 15.89 -3.02
CA VAL A 130 -2.24 17.12 -2.59
C VAL A 130 -1.52 17.74 -1.39
N TYR A 131 -1.18 16.94 -0.38
CA TYR A 131 -0.46 17.47 0.78
C TYR A 131 0.95 17.97 0.44
N GLY A 132 1.66 17.30 -0.48
CA GLY A 132 2.95 17.78 -0.96
C GLY A 132 2.84 19.15 -1.64
N GLN A 133 1.84 19.34 -2.51
CA GLN A 133 1.55 20.63 -3.15
C GLN A 133 1.21 21.70 -2.12
N SER A 134 0.31 21.40 -1.18
CA SER A 134 -0.05 22.34 -0.10
C SER A 134 1.15 22.69 0.76
N MET A 135 2.04 21.74 1.06
CA MET A 135 3.27 22.02 1.81
C MET A 135 4.24 22.92 1.05
N GLU A 136 4.39 22.73 -0.27
CA GLU A 136 5.21 23.62 -1.10
C GLU A 136 4.65 25.04 -1.14
N GLU A 137 3.32 25.19 -1.25
CA GLU A 137 2.63 26.49 -1.22
C GLU A 137 2.82 27.18 0.14
N ILE A 138 2.53 26.47 1.24
CA ILE A 138 2.64 27.00 2.61
C ILE A 138 4.09 27.35 2.95
N ASN A 139 5.07 26.51 2.60
CA ASN A 139 6.49 26.82 2.78
C ASN A 139 6.91 28.03 1.91
N GLY A 140 6.34 28.13 0.71
CA GLY A 140 6.49 29.27 -0.18
C GLY A 140 5.85 30.56 0.34
N ASP A 141 5.08 30.54 1.42
CA ASP A 141 4.49 31.73 2.04
C ASP A 141 5.21 32.19 3.31
N VAL A 142 6.03 31.32 3.92
CA VAL A 142 6.87 31.67 5.08
C VAL A 142 7.91 32.72 4.69
N ARG A 143 7.84 33.91 5.28
CA ARG A 143 8.74 35.04 4.97
C ARG A 143 10.19 34.70 5.30
N ALA A 144 10.42 34.09 6.46
CA ALA A 144 11.74 33.63 6.87
C ALA A 144 12.33 32.59 5.87
N GLY A 145 11.50 31.71 5.32
CA GLY A 145 11.89 30.73 4.30
C GLY A 145 12.40 31.38 3.02
N LYS A 146 11.69 32.40 2.51
CA LYS A 146 12.12 33.18 1.33
C LYS A 146 13.48 33.84 1.52
N ILE A 147 13.75 34.37 2.70
CA ILE A 147 15.02 35.05 3.02
C ILE A 147 16.16 34.02 3.03
N VAL A 148 15.93 32.86 3.65
CA VAL A 148 16.89 31.75 3.69
C VAL A 148 17.22 31.25 2.28
N ASP A 149 16.22 31.04 1.43
CA ASP A 149 16.41 30.56 0.06
C ASP A 149 17.10 31.59 -0.83
N HIS A 150 16.62 32.85 -0.82
CA HIS A 150 17.17 33.93 -1.64
C HIS A 150 18.65 34.20 -1.34
N HIS A 151 19.04 34.14 -0.06
CA HIS A 151 20.41 34.39 0.37
C HIS A 151 21.24 33.11 0.56
N GLN A 152 20.69 31.94 0.20
CA GLN A 152 21.33 30.63 0.32
C GLN A 152 21.92 30.38 1.71
N ILE A 153 21.19 30.80 2.74
CA ILE A 153 21.61 30.66 4.13
C ILE A 153 21.58 29.18 4.49
N LYS A 154 22.74 28.60 4.80
CA LYS A 154 22.84 27.18 5.20
C LYS A 154 23.30 27.02 6.64
N THR A 155 23.94 28.05 7.19
CA THR A 155 24.59 28.03 8.49
C THR A 155 24.33 29.30 9.28
N LEU A 156 24.55 29.25 10.60
CA LEU A 156 24.52 30.43 11.48
C LEU A 156 25.56 31.50 11.09
N GLU A 157 26.69 31.08 10.52
CA GLU A 157 27.70 32.01 9.97
C GLU A 157 27.16 32.78 8.77
N ASP A 158 26.35 32.15 7.92
CA ASP A 158 25.71 32.84 6.78
C ASP A 158 24.71 33.90 7.26
N VAL A 159 23.93 33.60 8.31
CA VAL A 159 23.01 34.57 8.94
C VAL A 159 23.79 35.75 9.53
N THR A 160 24.89 35.46 10.22
CA THR A 160 25.72 36.50 10.85
C THR A 160 26.39 37.38 9.81
N ARG A 161 26.91 36.80 8.73
CA ARG A 161 27.47 37.52 7.57
C ARG A 161 26.42 38.41 6.93
N LEU A 162 25.24 37.88 6.64
CA LEU A 162 24.16 38.62 6.00
C LEU A 162 23.64 39.77 6.90
N SER A 163 23.57 39.55 8.22
CA SER A 163 23.22 40.58 9.19
C SER A 163 24.26 41.70 9.25
N LEU A 164 25.55 41.41 9.10
CA LEU A 164 26.61 42.41 9.03
C LEU A 164 26.59 43.18 7.70
N GLU A 165 26.30 42.51 6.59
CA GLU A 165 26.22 43.12 5.25
C GLU A 165 25.02 44.06 5.10
N LEU A 166 23.84 43.64 5.57
CA LEU A 166 22.61 44.42 5.47
C LEU A 166 22.39 45.38 6.66
N GLY A 167 23.08 45.16 7.77
CA GLY A 167 23.05 46.04 8.94
C GLY A 167 21.62 46.32 9.43
N LYS A 168 21.18 47.58 9.33
CA LYS A 168 19.84 48.02 9.76
C LYS A 168 18.72 47.58 8.82
N ASP A 169 19.05 47.22 7.59
CA ASP A 169 18.10 46.80 6.56
C ASP A 169 17.86 45.27 6.60
N PHE A 170 18.50 44.55 7.53
CA PHE A 170 18.28 43.12 7.70
C PHE A 170 16.89 42.84 8.31
N PRO A 171 15.98 42.17 7.59
CA PRO A 171 14.59 41.98 8.03
C PRO A 171 14.41 40.94 9.16
N GLY A 172 15.50 40.30 9.61
CA GLY A 172 15.48 39.18 10.54
C GLY A 172 15.00 37.87 9.89
N ILE A 173 15.27 36.74 10.56
CA ILE A 173 14.78 35.41 10.17
C ILE A 173 13.88 34.78 11.24
N GLU A 174 13.46 35.58 12.23
CA GLU A 174 12.48 35.14 13.22
C GLU A 174 11.11 34.98 12.56
N LEU A 175 10.41 33.90 12.91
CA LEU A 175 9.02 33.69 12.51
C LEU A 175 8.17 34.76 13.20
N ASP A 176 7.54 35.63 12.41
CA ASP A 176 6.52 36.54 12.91
C ASP A 176 5.21 35.78 13.25
N GLU A 177 4.21 36.46 13.80
CA GLU A 177 2.96 35.80 14.21
C GLU A 177 2.23 35.11 13.04
N ASN A 178 2.33 35.66 11.82
CA ASN A 178 1.75 35.06 10.62
C ASN A 178 2.56 33.83 10.20
N ASP A 179 3.89 33.93 10.18
CA ASP A 179 4.77 32.77 9.92
C ASP A 179 4.54 31.65 10.95
N LYS A 180 4.28 31.97 12.22
CA LYS A 180 3.95 30.97 13.26
C LYS A 180 2.64 30.24 13.00
N GLU A 181 1.60 30.95 12.57
CA GLU A 181 0.30 30.38 12.21
C GLU A 181 0.43 29.44 10.99
N ILE A 182 1.15 29.89 9.95
CA ILE A 182 1.51 29.09 8.77
C ILE A 182 2.28 27.83 9.18
N THR A 183 3.26 27.95 10.08
CA THR A 183 4.05 26.79 10.54
C THR A 183 3.22 25.80 11.38
N GLN A 184 2.19 26.27 12.09
CA GLN A 184 1.24 25.40 12.79
C GLN A 184 0.39 24.59 11.80
N GLU A 185 -0.04 25.20 10.70
CA GLU A 185 -0.78 24.52 9.63
C GLU A 185 0.04 23.38 8.99
N ILE A 186 1.35 23.60 8.75
CA ILE A 186 2.28 22.53 8.34
C ILE A 186 2.27 21.37 9.35
N GLY A 187 2.32 21.69 10.65
CA GLY A 187 2.26 20.70 11.72
C GLY A 187 0.97 19.87 11.71
N SER A 188 -0.17 20.50 11.46
CA SER A 188 -1.46 19.83 11.31
C SER A 188 -1.46 18.89 10.09
N HIS A 189 -1.00 19.34 8.93
CA HIS A 189 -0.90 18.50 7.74
C HIS A 189 0.03 17.31 7.92
N LEU A 190 1.18 17.49 8.58
CA LEU A 190 2.09 16.39 8.93
C LEU A 190 1.40 15.36 9.83
N THR A 191 0.59 15.81 10.78
CA THR A 191 -0.19 14.93 11.67
C THR A 191 -1.21 14.12 10.87
N ASP A 192 -1.96 14.77 9.98
CA ASP A 192 -2.93 14.09 9.10
C ASP A 192 -2.25 13.05 8.19
N ILE A 193 -1.06 13.35 7.67
CA ILE A 193 -0.24 12.42 6.89
C ILE A 193 0.15 11.21 7.73
N LEU A 194 0.65 11.44 8.96
CA LEU A 194 1.07 10.37 9.86
C LEU A 194 -0.10 9.44 10.23
N ASP A 195 -1.26 10.01 10.56
CA ASP A 195 -2.47 9.24 10.87
C ASP A 195 -2.93 8.42 9.67
N LEU A 196 -2.88 9.01 8.47
CA LEU A 196 -3.23 8.31 7.25
C LEU A 196 -2.25 7.17 6.93
N ILE A 197 -0.94 7.37 7.13
CA ILE A 197 0.08 6.31 7.00
C ILE A 197 -0.19 5.18 7.99
N ALA A 198 -0.46 5.51 9.26
CA ALA A 198 -0.72 4.53 10.31
C ALA A 198 -1.96 3.67 9.99
N ALA A 199 -3.05 4.30 9.52
CA ALA A 199 -4.26 3.60 9.12
C ALA A 199 -4.02 2.64 7.94
N ASN A 200 -3.33 3.09 6.89
CA ASN A 200 -3.01 2.25 5.73
C ASN A 200 -2.07 1.09 6.09
N LEU A 201 -1.13 1.30 7.01
CA LEU A 201 -0.25 0.26 7.52
C LEU A 201 -1.03 -0.82 8.28
N ALA A 202 -1.94 -0.41 9.18
CA ALA A 202 -2.75 -1.33 9.96
C ALA A 202 -3.66 -2.21 9.06
N ASP A 203 -4.29 -1.60 8.05
CA ASP A 203 -5.09 -2.32 7.06
C ASP A 203 -4.25 -3.36 6.30
N ALA A 204 -3.07 -2.95 5.81
CA ALA A 204 -2.17 -3.84 5.08
C ALA A 204 -1.66 -5.02 5.94
N GLN A 205 -1.36 -4.77 7.21
CA GLN A 205 -0.93 -5.81 8.15
C GLN A 205 -2.04 -6.83 8.44
N THR A 206 -3.28 -6.36 8.58
CA THR A 206 -4.45 -7.22 8.79
C THR A 206 -4.62 -8.20 7.64
N ILE A 207 -4.66 -7.69 6.41
CA ILE A 207 -4.85 -8.52 5.22
C ILE A 207 -3.66 -9.46 4.99
N LYS A 208 -2.42 -9.01 5.26
CA LYS A 208 -1.25 -9.89 5.24
C LYS A 208 -1.43 -11.07 6.19
N LYS A 209 -1.86 -10.82 7.43
CA LYS A 209 -2.08 -11.88 8.42
C LYS A 209 -3.16 -12.87 7.97
N GLU A 210 -4.25 -12.39 7.37
CA GLU A 210 -5.32 -13.24 6.85
C GLU A 210 -4.87 -14.10 5.66
N LEU A 211 -4.05 -13.54 4.76
CA LEU A 211 -3.42 -14.27 3.66
C LEU A 211 -2.43 -15.32 4.15
N ASP A 212 -1.60 -14.98 5.14
CA ASP A 212 -0.67 -15.92 5.76
C ASP A 212 -1.44 -17.08 6.41
N GLN A 213 -2.54 -16.79 7.11
CA GLN A 213 -3.38 -17.81 7.73
C GLN A 213 -4.10 -18.67 6.67
N PHE A 214 -4.61 -18.08 5.60
CA PHE A 214 -5.22 -18.81 4.49
C PHE A 214 -4.20 -19.77 3.84
N GLY A 215 -2.98 -19.30 3.56
CA GLY A 215 -1.93 -20.15 3.02
C GLY A 215 -1.49 -21.26 3.97
N LEU A 216 -1.37 -20.95 5.27
CA LEU A 216 -1.02 -21.91 6.31
C LEU A 216 -2.09 -23.00 6.44
N ASP A 217 -3.37 -22.62 6.46
CA ASP A 217 -4.47 -23.58 6.57
C ASP A 217 -4.58 -24.47 5.33
N LEU A 218 -4.35 -23.90 4.14
CA LEU A 218 -4.25 -24.66 2.91
C LEU A 218 -3.14 -25.71 2.99
N SER A 219 -1.96 -25.35 3.51
CA SER A 219 -0.80 -26.24 3.61
C SER A 219 -0.98 -27.34 4.67
N LEU A 220 -1.50 -26.99 5.85
CA LEU A 220 -1.54 -27.90 7.00
C LEU A 220 -2.78 -28.80 7.04
N HIS A 221 -3.90 -28.34 6.48
CA HIS A 221 -5.20 -28.99 6.69
C HIS A 221 -5.91 -29.42 5.41
N VAL A 222 -5.60 -28.79 4.27
CA VAL A 222 -6.32 -28.99 3.01
C VAL A 222 -5.45 -29.70 1.97
N GLY A 223 -4.16 -29.38 1.94
CA GLY A 223 -3.17 -29.96 1.03
C GLY A 223 -2.87 -31.42 1.36
N PRO A 224 -2.29 -32.16 0.39
CA PRO A 224 -1.86 -33.54 0.60
C PRO A 224 -0.71 -33.67 1.60
#